data_AF-A0A0G0VD16-F1
#
_entry.id   AF-A0A0G0VD16-F1
#
_cell.length_a   1.000
_cell.length_b   1.000
_cell.length_c   1.000
_cell.angle_alpha   90.00
_cell.angle_beta   90.00
_cell.angle_gamma   90.00
#
_symmetry.space_group_name_H-M   'P 1'
#
loop_
_entity.id
_entity.type
_entity.pdbx_description
1 polymer ?
#
loop_
_entity_poly.entity_id
_entity_poly.type
_entity_poly.pdbx_seq_one_letter_code
_entity_poly.pdbx_strand_id
1 'polypeptide(L)'
;VTPHCPRCGTSLSSHELAQGYKDVEDPAVYVKFRVTKRADGSVPNSEEPEYLVAWTTTPWTLPSNVALAVGGDIQYILVKKFILDQGIEFVLVSKRSCGRSDFWFL
;
A
#
# COMPACT_ATOMS: atom_id res chain seq x y z
N VAL A 1 0.61 2.66 -20.90
CA VAL A 1 1.39 3.60 -20.06
C VAL A 1 2.75 3.79 -20.70
N THR A 2 3.22 5.04 -20.82
CA THR A 2 4.54 5.34 -21.40
C THR A 2 5.45 5.91 -20.31
N PRO A 3 6.74 5.55 -20.30
CA PRO A 3 7.70 6.16 -19.39
C PRO A 3 7.88 7.63 -19.76
N HIS A 4 7.83 8.52 -18.77
CA HIS A 4 7.88 9.96 -18.99
C HIS A 4 9.10 10.57 -18.30
N CYS A 5 9.84 11.41 -19.02
CA CYS A 5 10.94 12.19 -18.45
C CYS A 5 10.45 13.61 -18.14
N PRO A 6 10.28 13.99 -16.85
CA PRO A 6 9.79 15.32 -16.50
C PRO A 6 10.76 16.44 -16.90
N ARG A 7 12.07 16.13 -17.03
CA ARG A 7 13.08 17.10 -17.48
C ARG A 7 12.93 17.46 -18.97
N CYS A 8 12.61 16.47 -19.80
CA CYS A 8 12.53 16.65 -21.26
C CYS A 8 11.10 16.86 -21.75
N GLY A 9 10.09 16.61 -20.90
CA GLY A 9 8.68 16.71 -21.25
C GLY A 9 8.23 15.70 -22.32
N THR A 10 9.01 14.65 -22.57
CA THR A 10 8.74 13.66 -23.63
C THR A 10 8.66 12.24 -23.08
N SER A 11 7.95 11.37 -23.80
CA SER A 11 7.93 9.94 -23.54
C SER A 11 9.21 9.28 -24.02
N LEU A 12 9.76 8.38 -23.22
CA LEU A 12 10.93 7.59 -23.58
C LEU A 12 10.50 6.24 -24.17
N SER A 13 11.29 5.76 -25.13
CA SER A 13 11.16 4.40 -25.67
C SER A 13 11.71 3.35 -24.69
N SER A 14 11.31 2.10 -24.85
CA SER A 14 11.82 0.99 -24.02
C SER A 14 13.34 0.82 -24.10
N HIS A 15 13.94 1.09 -25.27
CA HIS A 15 15.39 0.99 -25.49
C HIS A 15 16.16 2.10 -24.76
N GLU A 16 15.59 3.30 -24.64
CA GLU A 16 16.21 4.42 -23.90
C GLU A 16 16.15 4.21 -22.39
N LEU A 17 15.03 3.68 -21.88
CA LEU A 17 14.90 3.34 -20.46
C LEU A 17 15.93 2.30 -20.01
N ALA A 18 16.12 1.24 -20.81
CA ALA A 18 16.95 0.10 -20.43
C ALA A 18 18.42 0.49 -20.22
N GLN A 19 18.89 1.56 -20.87
CA GLN A 19 20.24 2.09 -20.72
C GLN A 19 20.39 3.05 -19.52
N GLY A 20 19.27 3.44 -18.90
CA GLY A 20 19.21 4.49 -17.88
C GLY A 20 18.98 4.02 -16.45
N TYR A 21 18.93 2.71 -16.18
CA TYR A 21 18.75 2.20 -14.82
C TYR A 21 19.89 2.65 -13.91
N LYS A 22 19.52 3.19 -12.74
CA LYS A 22 20.43 3.64 -11.70
C LYS A 22 19.87 3.22 -10.37
N ASP A 23 20.78 2.86 -9.46
CA ASP A 23 20.42 2.64 -8.07
C ASP A 23 20.12 4.00 -7.42
N VAL A 24 18.92 4.10 -6.85
CA VAL A 24 18.44 5.27 -6.10
C VAL A 24 17.85 4.79 -4.79
N GLU A 25 18.02 5.57 -3.74
CA GLU A 25 17.42 5.28 -2.44
C GLU A 25 15.98 5.81 -2.42
N ASP A 26 15.01 4.90 -2.35
CA ASP A 26 13.59 5.24 -2.21
C ASP A 26 13.10 4.97 -0.78
N PRO A 27 12.20 5.83 -0.23
CA PRO A 27 11.64 5.62 1.10
C PRO A 27 10.65 4.45 1.08
N ALA A 28 10.91 3.42 1.89
CA ALA A 28 9.94 2.33 2.12
C ALA A 28 8.96 2.72 3.24
N VAL A 29 7.74 3.11 2.88
CA VAL A 29 6.72 3.56 3.84
C VAL A 29 5.56 2.59 3.95
N TYR A 30 5.01 2.45 5.16
CA TYR A 30 3.81 1.68 5.44
C TYR A 30 2.68 2.64 5.82
N VAL A 31 1.54 2.52 5.13
CA VAL A 31 0.38 3.40 5.31
C VAL A 31 -0.81 2.59 5.80
N LYS A 32 -1.50 3.10 6.83
CA LYS A 32 -2.71 2.51 7.39
C LYS A 32 -3.96 3.13 6.76
N PHE A 33 -4.84 2.30 6.21
CA PHE A 33 -6.14 2.70 5.68
C PHE A 33 -7.24 2.22 6.61
N ARG A 34 -8.00 3.15 7.18
CA ARG A 34 -9.10 2.82 8.08
C ARG A 34 -10.24 2.16 7.30
N VAL A 35 -10.70 1.00 7.77
CA VAL A 35 -11.87 0.33 7.22
C VAL A 35 -13.13 1.05 7.72
N THR A 36 -13.92 1.60 6.81
CA THR A 36 -15.19 2.26 7.13
C THR A 36 -16.39 1.32 6.99
N LYS A 37 -16.28 0.32 6.12
CA LYS A 37 -17.33 -0.66 5.86
C LYS A 37 -16.69 -1.98 5.43
N ARG A 38 -17.14 -3.08 6.01
CA ARG A 38 -16.74 -4.43 5.62
C ARG A 38 -17.56 -4.92 4.43
N ALA A 39 -17.09 -5.98 3.78
CA ALA A 39 -17.75 -6.58 2.61
C ALA A 39 -19.17 -7.12 2.91
N ASP A 40 -19.41 -7.55 4.16
CA ASP A 40 -20.72 -7.99 4.66
C ASP A 40 -21.65 -6.82 5.03
N GLY A 41 -21.19 -5.58 4.87
CA GLY A 41 -21.92 -4.37 5.21
C GLY A 41 -21.82 -3.98 6.69
N SER A 42 -21.13 -4.76 7.53
CA SER A 42 -20.88 -4.39 8.92
C SER A 42 -19.91 -3.21 9.00
N VAL A 43 -20.12 -2.35 10.01
CA VAL A 43 -19.23 -1.24 10.31
C VAL A 43 -18.36 -1.65 11.50
N PRO A 44 -17.03 -1.54 11.42
CA PRO A 44 -16.15 -1.80 12.56
C PRO A 44 -16.52 -0.92 13.76
N ASN A 45 -16.37 -1.46 14.98
CA ASN A 45 -16.62 -0.68 16.19
C ASN A 45 -15.67 0.54 16.22
N SER A 46 -16.21 1.72 16.56
CA SER A 46 -15.41 2.93 16.73
C SER A 46 -14.35 2.79 17.83
N GLU A 47 -14.58 1.95 18.84
CA GLU A 47 -13.63 1.66 19.92
C GLU A 47 -12.54 0.64 19.53
N GLU A 48 -12.76 -0.11 18.46
CA GLU A 48 -11.85 -1.14 17.95
C GLU A 48 -11.65 -0.94 16.44
N PRO A 49 -10.97 0.15 16.02
CA PRO A 49 -10.82 0.46 14.61
C PRO A 49 -9.99 -0.60 13.88
N GLU A 50 -10.41 -0.89 12.66
CA GLU A 50 -9.74 -1.79 11.74
C GLU A 50 -8.96 -1.02 10.68
N TYR A 51 -7.75 -1.50 10.37
CA TYR A 51 -6.86 -0.90 9.38
C TYR A 51 -6.33 -1.95 8.39
N LEU A 52 -6.26 -1.56 7.13
CA LEU A 52 -5.48 -2.23 6.09
C LEU A 52 -4.10 -1.58 6.03
N VAL A 53 -3.04 -2.38 5.94
CA VAL A 53 -1.67 -1.86 5.81
C VAL A 53 -1.17 -2.12 4.40
N ALA A 54 -0.82 -1.05 3.70
CA ALA A 54 -0.14 -1.12 2.41
C ALA A 54 1.27 -0.55 2.51
N TRP A 55 2.18 -1.05 1.68
CA TRP A 55 3.51 -0.46 1.52
C TRP A 55 3.66 0.18 0.16
N THR A 56 4.47 1.22 0.10
CA THR A 56 4.87 1.86 -1.14
C THR A 56 6.29 2.39 -1.01
N THR A 57 7.00 2.40 -2.14
CA THR A 57 8.28 3.12 -2.29
C THR A 57 8.09 4.52 -2.88
N THR A 58 6.87 4.84 -3.35
CA THR A 58 6.53 6.12 -3.98
C THR A 58 5.45 6.85 -3.18
N PRO A 59 5.79 7.52 -2.07
CA PRO A 59 4.80 8.19 -1.21
C PRO A 59 4.03 9.31 -1.94
N TRP A 60 4.60 9.88 -3.00
CA TRP A 60 3.98 10.94 -3.79
C TRP A 60 2.73 10.49 -4.56
N THR A 61 2.51 9.18 -4.73
CA THR A 61 1.28 8.65 -5.36
C THR A 61 0.11 8.53 -4.38
N LEU A 62 0.36 8.63 -3.06
CA LEU A 62 -0.66 8.47 -2.02
C LEU A 62 -1.84 9.45 -2.15
N PRO A 63 -1.66 10.74 -2.45
CA PRO A 63 -2.79 11.69 -2.55
C PRO A 63 -3.75 11.36 -3.70
N SER A 64 -3.28 10.65 -4.72
CA SER A 64 -4.08 10.26 -5.89
C SER A 64 -4.56 8.81 -5.84
N ASN A 65 -4.42 8.13 -4.69
CA ASN A 65 -4.90 6.76 -4.56
C ASN A 65 -6.43 6.70 -4.66
N VAL A 66 -6.93 5.77 -5.48
CA VAL A 66 -8.37 5.55 -5.65
C VAL A 66 -8.84 4.21 -5.11
N ALA A 67 -7.94 3.22 -5.04
CA ALA A 67 -8.26 1.89 -4.52
C ALA A 67 -7.03 1.15 -4.00
N LEU A 68 -7.29 0.13 -3.17
CA LEU A 68 -6.29 -0.85 -2.74
C LEU A 68 -6.56 -2.18 -3.46
N ALA A 69 -5.55 -2.70 -4.15
CA ALA A 69 -5.61 -4.05 -4.70
C ALA A 69 -5.24 -5.08 -3.63
N VAL A 70 -6.05 -6.13 -3.52
CA VAL A 70 -5.78 -7.32 -2.70
C VAL A 70 -5.67 -8.55 -3.58
N GLY A 71 -4.74 -9.44 -3.27
CA GLY A 71 -4.64 -10.72 -3.98
C GLY A 71 -5.68 -11.70 -3.45
N GLY A 72 -6.55 -12.21 -4.32
CA GLY A 72 -7.60 -13.17 -3.94
C GLY A 72 -7.07 -14.49 -3.35
N ASP A 73 -5.87 -14.91 -3.76
CA ASP A 73 -5.23 -16.16 -3.33
C ASP A 73 -4.35 -15.99 -2.07
N ILE A 74 -4.42 -14.82 -1.41
CA ILE A 74 -3.57 -14.48 -0.28
C ILE A 74 -4.39 -14.61 1.01
N GLN A 75 -3.87 -15.38 1.96
CA GLN A 75 -4.46 -15.42 3.30
C GLN A 75 -4.10 -14.15 4.06
N TYR A 76 -5.12 -13.39 4.47
CA TYR A 76 -4.97 -12.23 5.34
C TYR A 76 -5.39 -12.61 6.76
N ILE A 77 -4.63 -12.14 7.75
CA ILE A 77 -4.92 -12.33 9.17
C ILE A 77 -5.22 -10.97 9.81
N LEU A 78 -6.18 -10.96 10.72
CA LEU A 78 -6.48 -9.80 11.55
C LEU A 78 -5.62 -9.89 12.82
N VAL A 79 -4.73 -8.92 13.01
CA VAL A 79 -3.83 -8.85 14.16
C VAL A 79 -4.34 -7.80 15.12
N LYS A 80 -4.60 -8.20 16.37
CA LYS A 80 -4.91 -7.27 17.47
C LYS A 80 -3.62 -6.65 17.99
N LYS A 81 -3.47 -5.34 17.86
CA LYS A 81 -2.32 -4.59 18.37
C LYS A 81 -2.77 -3.67 19.50
N PHE A 82 -2.01 -3.70 20.60
CA PHE A 82 -2.18 -2.77 21.71
C PHE A 82 -1.19 -1.61 21.55
N ILE A 83 -1.71 -0.39 21.46
CA ILE A 83 -0.92 0.84 21.44
C ILE A 83 -1.19 1.58 22.74
N LEU A 84 -0.12 1.82 23.51
CA LEU A 84 -0.19 2.42 24.84
C LEU A 84 -0.98 3.74 24.88
N ASP A 85 -0.94 4.54 23.81
CA ASP A 85 -1.61 5.85 23.72
C ASP A 85 -2.89 5.87 22.87
N GLN A 86 -3.18 4.84 22.07
CA GLN A 86 -4.32 4.82 21.14
C GLN A 86 -5.31 3.67 21.38
N GLY A 87 -5.06 2.84 22.39
CA GLY A 87 -5.90 1.70 22.72
C GLY A 87 -5.64 0.49 21.82
N ILE A 88 -6.71 -0.24 21.54
CA ILE A 88 -6.66 -1.47 20.75
C ILE A 88 -7.00 -1.14 19.30
N GLU A 89 -6.12 -1.52 18.37
CA GLU A 89 -6.43 -1.48 16.94
C GLU A 89 -6.29 -2.88 16.32
N PHE A 90 -7.12 -3.14 15.31
CA PHE A 90 -7.03 -4.36 14.51
C PHE A 90 -6.40 -4.04 13.16
N VAL A 91 -5.43 -4.85 12.76
CA VAL A 91 -4.67 -4.62 11.53
C VAL A 91 -4.73 -5.87 10.66
N LEU A 92 -5.24 -5.72 9.44
CA LEU A 92 -5.20 -6.78 8.44
C LEU A 92 -3.82 -6.83 7.78
N VAL A 93 -3.16 -7.98 7.87
CA VAL A 93 -1.83 -8.24 7.30
C VAL A 93 -1.85 -9.55 6.52
N SER A 94 -1.15 -9.63 5.38
CA SER A 94 -1.01 -10.91 4.67
C SER A 94 -0.15 -11.88 5.47
N LYS A 95 -0.54 -13.16 5.50
CA LYS A 95 0.14 -14.24 6.25
C LYS A 95 1.42 -14.75 5.55
N ARG A 96 1.97 -14.03 4.57
CA ARG A 96 3.18 -14.47 3.87
C ARG A 96 4.43 -14.08 4.65
N SER A 97 5.41 -14.98 4.63
CA SER A 97 6.74 -14.78 5.19
C SER A 97 7.32 -13.45 4.69
N CYS A 98 7.78 -12.65 5.65
CA CYS A 98 8.45 -11.35 5.53
C CYS A 98 9.10 -11.10 4.16
N GLY A 99 8.70 -10.03 3.45
CA GLY A 99 9.48 -9.49 2.31
C GLY A 99 8.69 -8.95 1.12
N ARG A 100 7.38 -9.23 1.00
CA ARG A 100 6.52 -8.62 -0.03
C ARG A 100 5.15 -8.29 0.56
N SER A 101 4.86 -7.00 0.66
CA SER A 101 3.52 -6.49 0.92
C SER A 101 2.74 -6.52 -0.39
N ASP A 102 1.74 -7.40 -0.45
CA ASP A 102 0.94 -7.67 -1.65
C ASP A 102 -0.22 -6.68 -1.85
N PHE A 103 -0.19 -5.54 -1.15
CA PHE A 103 -1.14 -4.44 -1.35
C PHE A 103 -0.52 -3.44 -2.32
N TRP A 104 -1.06 -3.41 -3.54
CA TRP A 104 -0.68 -2.43 -4.56
C TRP A 104 -1.69 -1.29 -4.60
N PHE A 105 -1.17 -0.08 -4.76
CA PHE A 105 -1.97 1.12 -5.00
C PHE A 105 -2.48 1.12 -6.44
N LEU A 106 -3.78 1.34 -6.61
CA LEU A 106 -4.42 1.66 -7.89
C LEU A 106 -4.63 3.17 -8.02
#